data_AF-A0AAE4AXZ2-F1
#
_entry.id   AF-A0AAE4AXZ2-F1
#
_cell.length_a   1.000
_cell.length_b   1.000
_cell.length_c   1.000
_cell.angle_alpha   90.00
_cell.angle_beta   90.00
_cell.angle_gamma   90.00
#
_symmetry.space_group_name_H-M   'P 1'
#
loop_
_entity.id
_entity.type
_entity.pdbx_description
1 polymer ?
#
loop_
_entity_poly.entity_id
_entity_poly.type
_entity_poly.pdbx_seq_one_letter_code
_entity_poly.pdbx_strand_id
1 'polypeptide(L)' 'MNKLVRRVHRWFASAFTVSVAVVTGAIIVAGEPAGWVYALPVVPALLLLLSGWYLLAAPYLRRRAA' A
#
# COMPACT_ATOMS: atom_id res chain seq x y z
N MET A 1 -8.17 12.66 -14.76
CA MET A 1 -8.68 11.33 -14.39
C MET A 1 -7.96 10.66 -13.20
N ASN A 2 -7.27 11.40 -12.30
CA ASN A 2 -6.43 10.74 -11.26
C ASN A 2 -6.97 10.88 -9.83
N LYS A 3 -8.16 11.48 -9.64
CA LYS A 3 -8.75 11.67 -8.30
C LYS A 3 -9.11 10.33 -7.65
N LEU A 4 -9.64 9.37 -8.43
CA LEU A 4 -9.98 8.03 -7.95
C LEU A 4 -8.73 7.25 -7.54
N VAL A 5 -7.69 7.21 -8.38
CA VAL A 5 -6.43 6.50 -8.08
C VAL A 5 -5.75 7.08 -6.84
N ARG A 6 -5.72 8.41 -6.67
CA ARG A 6 -5.19 9.04 -5.45
C ARG A 6 -6.00 8.68 -4.21
N ARG A 7 -7.34 8.61 -4.31
CA ARG A 7 -8.21 8.23 -3.19
C ARG A 7 -8.00 6.77 -2.80
N VAL A 8 -7.96 5.87 -3.79
CA VAL A 8 -7.72 4.45 -3.61
C VAL A 8 -6.33 4.20 -3.00
N HIS A 9 -5.29 4.86 -3.52
CA HIS A 9 -3.93 4.78 -2.97
C HIS A 9 -3.88 5.22 -1.50
N ARG A 10 -4.57 6.32 -1.12
CA ARG A 10 -4.64 6.76 0.28
C ARG A 10 -5.35 5.74 1.19
N TRP A 11 -6.46 5.15 0.72
CA TRP A 11 -7.18 4.12 1.47
C TRP A 11 -6.31 2.88 1.70
N PHE A 12 -5.63 2.40 0.65
CA PHE A 12 -4.69 1.29 0.78
C PHE A 12 -3.51 1.64 1.68
N ALA A 13 -3.06 2.89 1.71
CA ALA A 13 -1.94 3.34 2.55
C ALA A 13 -2.33 3.25 4.02
N SER A 14 -3.52 3.74 4.37
CA SER A 14 -4.06 3.58 5.73
C SER A 14 -4.22 2.11 6.11
N ALA A 15 -4.78 1.27 5.23
CA ALA A 15 -4.95 -0.15 5.50
C ALA A 15 -3.60 -0.87 5.71
N PHE A 16 -2.60 -0.55 4.89
CA PHE A 16 -1.23 -1.05 5.05
C PHE A 16 -0.64 -0.63 6.40
N THR A 17 -0.69 0.66 6.76
CA THR A 17 -0.15 1.17 8.02
C THR A 17 -0.80 0.49 9.23
N VAL A 18 -2.13 0.35 9.23
CA VAL A 18 -2.86 -0.36 10.30
C VAL A 18 -2.44 -1.83 10.34
N SER A 19 -2.33 -2.50 9.19
CA SER A 19 -1.95 -3.92 9.13
C SER A 19 -0.54 -4.13 9.69
N VAL A 20 0.42 -3.29 9.32
CA VAL A 20 1.78 -3.33 9.87
C VAL A 20 1.76 -3.10 11.38
N ALA A 21 1.03 -2.08 11.87
CA ALA A 21 0.94 -1.81 13.30
C ALA A 21 0.36 -3.00 14.09
N VAL A 22 -0.68 -3.65 13.57
CA VAL A 22 -1.28 -4.84 14.19
C VAL A 22 -0.31 -6.00 14.19
N VAL A 23 0.34 -6.31 13.06
CA VAL A 23 1.29 -7.42 12.97
C VAL A 23 2.51 -7.18 13.87
N THR A 24 3.07 -5.98 13.87
CA THR A 24 4.18 -5.60 14.76
C THR A 24 3.77 -5.68 16.23
N GLY A 25 2.57 -5.18 16.59
CA GLY A 25 2.04 -5.31 17.94
C GLY A 25 1.85 -6.78 18.35
N ALA A 26 1.32 -7.61 17.45
CA ALA A 26 1.17 -9.04 17.68
C ALA A 26 2.52 -9.73 17.92
N ILE A 27 3.57 -9.38 17.17
CA ILE A 27 4.92 -9.91 17.37
C ILE A 27 5.45 -9.54 18.76
N ILE A 28 5.29 -8.28 19.16
CA ILE A 28 5.79 -7.79 20.45
C ILE A 28 5.06 -8.47 21.62
N VAL A 29 3.75 -8.70 21.51
CA VAL A 29 2.93 -9.22 22.61
C VAL A 29 2.90 -10.75 22.65
N ALA A 30 2.84 -11.41 21.50
CA ALA A 30 2.60 -12.85 21.40
C ALA A 30 3.80 -13.66 20.88
N GLY A 31 4.93 -13.02 20.53
CA GLY A 31 6.09 -13.69 19.94
C GLY A 31 5.91 -13.95 18.45
N GLU A 32 6.55 -14.99 17.90
CA GLU A 32 6.52 -15.31 16.46
C GLU A 32 5.09 -15.66 15.96
N PRO A 33 4.43 -14.80 15.17
CA PRO A 33 3.14 -15.11 14.57
C PRO A 33 3.29 -16.13 13.44
N ALA A 34 2.18 -16.79 13.11
CA ALA A 34 2.14 -17.72 11.99
C ALA A 34 2.55 -17.06 10.67
N GLY A 35 3.24 -17.79 9.79
CA GLY A 35 3.81 -17.27 8.53
C GLY A 35 2.81 -16.51 7.64
N TRP A 36 1.54 -16.88 7.65
CA TRP A 36 0.49 -16.20 6.87
C TRP A 36 0.15 -14.79 7.39
N VAL A 37 0.43 -14.48 8.66
CA VAL A 37 0.19 -13.16 9.27
C VAL A 37 1.08 -12.10 8.62
N TYR A 38 2.31 -12.48 8.24
CA TYR A 38 3.22 -11.60 7.50
C TYR A 38 2.73 -11.30 6.08
N ALA A 39 1.81 -12.10 5.51
CA ALA A 39 1.24 -11.81 4.20
C ALA A 39 0.22 -10.66 4.23
N LEU A 40 -0.40 -10.39 5.38
CA LEU A 40 -1.40 -9.34 5.56
C LEU A 40 -0.92 -7.94 5.15
N PRO A 41 0.27 -7.46 5.57
CA PRO A 41 0.82 -6.18 5.11
C PRO A 41 1.38 -6.24 3.67
N VAL A 42 1.80 -7.41 3.18
CA VAL A 42 2.45 -7.55 1.86
C VAL A 42 1.45 -7.33 0.72
N VAL A 43 0.23 -7.85 0.83
CA VAL A 43 -0.82 -7.67 -0.19
C VAL A 43 -1.15 -6.18 -0.44
N PRO A 44 -1.50 -5.38 0.58
CA PRO A 44 -1.75 -3.95 0.39
C PRO A 44 -0.47 -3.19 0.01
N ALA A 45 0.73 -3.62 0.44
CA ALA A 45 1.99 -3.03 0.00
C ALA A 45 2.20 -3.17 -1.52
N LEU A 46 1.88 -4.33 -2.09
CA LEU A 46 1.98 -4.55 -3.54
C LEU A 46 1.00 -3.63 -4.30
N LEU A 47 -0.25 -3.53 -3.85
CA LEU A 47 -1.26 -2.64 -4.45
C LEU A 47 -0.85 -1.17 -4.35
N LEU A 48 -0.23 -0.77 -3.23
CA LEU A 48 0.34 0.56 -3.05
C LEU A 48 1.49 0.84 -3.99
N LEU A 49 2.39 -0.12 -4.18
CA LEU A 49 3.51 0.02 -5.09
C LEU A 49 3.03 0.24 -6.52
N LEU A 50 2.11 -0.60 -7.00
CA LEU A 50 1.56 -0.50 -8.36
C LEU A 50 0.84 0.84 -8.57
N SER A 51 0.00 1.26 -7.61
CA SER A 51 -0.72 2.53 -7.71
C SER A 51 0.20 3.75 -7.55
N GLY A 52 1.27 3.64 -6.75
CA GLY A 52 2.30 4.67 -6.61
C GLY A 52 3.11 4.86 -7.89
N TRP A 53 3.55 3.77 -8.52
CA TRP A 53 4.24 3.80 -9.81
C TRP A 53 3.37 4.41 -10.91
N TYR A 54 2.08 4.06 -10.95
CA TYR A 54 1.14 4.69 -11.88
C TYR A 54 1.04 6.21 -11.66
N LEU A 55 0.93 6.66 -10.41
CA LEU A 55 0.87 8.09 -10.08
C LEU A 55 2.15 8.84 -10.41
N LEU A 56 3.31 8.18 -10.30
CA LEU A 56 4.61 8.70 -10.73
C LEU A 56 4.70 8.80 -12.26
N ALA A 57 4.20 7.82 -13.01
CA ALA A 57 4.21 7.83 -14.48
C ALA A 57 3.22 8.84 -15.10
N ALA A 58 2.09 9.09 -14.44
CA ALA A 58 1.02 9.96 -14.93
C ALA A 58 1.46 11.38 -15.37
N PRO A 59 2.32 12.13 -14.65
CA PRO A 59 2.81 13.44 -15.13
C PRO A 59 3.68 13.33 -16.38
N TYR A 60 4.49 12.28 -16.52
CA TYR A 60 5.36 12.09 -17.70
C TYR A 60 4.54 11.77 -18.96
N LEU A 61 3.46 11.01 -18.83
CA LEU A 61 2.55 10.69 -19.94
C LEU A 61 1.73 11.91 -20.39
N ARG A 62 1.30 12.78 -19.46
CA ARG A 62 0.55 14.01 -19.80
C ARG A 62 1.43 15.10 -20.43
N ARG A 63 2.74 15.12 -20.11
CA ARG A 63 3.70 16.05 -20.73
C ARG A 63 4.08 15.69 -22.17
N ARG A 64 3.87 14.44 -22.59
CA ARG A 64 4.09 14.00 -23.98
C ARG A 64 2.91 14.28 -24.92
N ALA A 65 1.76 14.70 -24.37
CA ALA A 65 0.53 14.95 -25.11
C ALA A 65 0.22 16.46 -25.29
N ALA A 66 1.16 17.33 -24.92
CA ALA A 66 1.12 18.79 -25.12
C ALA A 66 2.35 19.20 -25.93
#